data_AF-A0A8M1GW61-F1
#
_entry.id   AF-A0A8M1GW61-F1
#
_cell.length_a   1.000
_cell.length_b   1.000
_cell.length_c   1.000
_cell.angle_alpha   90.00
_cell.angle_beta   90.00
_cell.angle_gamma   90.00
#
_symmetry.space_group_name_H-M   'P 1'
#
loop_
_entity.id
_entity.type
_entity.pdbx_description
1 polymer ?
#
loop_
_entity_poly.entity_id
_entity_poly.type
_entity_poly.pdbx_seq_one_letter_code
_entity_poly.pdbx_strand_id
1 'polypeptide(L)'
;MQAMEGEVLLPALYEEEEEEEEEEVEEEEEQEQKGGSVSSLSVSKHRGLSLTETELEELRAQVLQLVAELEETRELAGQHEDDSLELQGLLEDERLASAQQAEVFTKQIQQLQGELRSLREEISLLEREKESELKEIEQELHLAQTEIQNLRQAAEDSATEHESDIASLQEDLCRMQNELDDMERIRGEYEMEITSLRAEMEMKSSDPSNSLNLSDYSEMQEELQQLRDRYRFLNEEYRALQESNSSLTGQLADLESERTRRATEKWLESQMLKDMMSAESQTSEMDFLEPDPETQLLRQQLLGAEEQMHDMQNKCKELCCELQELQHHRRTSEEEQRRLQRELKCAQNEVLRFQTSHNVTQNEELKTRLCALQQKYDASQDEQNELLKVQLQLQSELRQLKVLKSTVVESPSEKELLCRLQKLQLQYQHITCEKDKLLEVQRQLCGDLRYHEAEVQRLKDIVASFQESSEKNAEMHAQLQEMKRLYQTSKEELERQKRMYDQLEQDLLLCQQELKELKTTKPIPEDKGKCATKPSPAPEPPIFSLPLVGLVVISALLWCWWAETSS
;
A
#
# COMPACT_ATOMS: atom_id res chain seq x y z
N MET A 1 28.18 3.39 -33.73
CA MET A 1 28.46 4.24 -34.92
C MET A 1 29.28 5.44 -34.46
N GLN A 2 29.98 6.12 -35.36
CA GLN A 2 30.93 7.18 -34.98
C GLN A 2 30.24 8.45 -34.45
N ALA A 3 30.98 9.20 -33.64
CA ALA A 3 30.55 10.44 -33.01
C ALA A 3 30.21 11.54 -34.02
N MET A 4 29.29 12.42 -33.63
CA MET A 4 29.25 13.82 -34.06
C MET A 4 28.88 14.69 -32.85
N GLU A 5 29.89 15.07 -32.08
CA GLU A 5 29.81 16.27 -31.25
C GLU A 5 29.90 17.47 -32.18
N GLY A 6 28.78 18.17 -32.36
CA GLY A 6 28.70 19.40 -33.14
C GLY A 6 28.85 20.61 -32.25
N GLU A 7 30.08 20.94 -31.85
CA GLU A 7 30.36 22.21 -31.16
C GLU A 7 30.02 23.39 -32.09
N VAL A 8 28.88 24.04 -31.84
CA VAL A 8 28.55 25.33 -32.47
C VAL A 8 29.32 26.42 -31.73
N LEU A 9 30.58 26.60 -32.13
CA LEU A 9 31.35 27.79 -31.78
C LEU A 9 30.64 29.03 -32.34
N LEU A 10 30.02 29.81 -31.47
CA LEU A 10 29.60 31.18 -31.76
C LEU A 10 30.85 32.07 -31.80
N PRO A 11 31.18 32.70 -32.94
CA PRO A 11 32.24 33.70 -32.98
C PRO A 11 31.86 34.88 -32.08
N ALA A 12 32.73 35.21 -31.15
CA ALA A 12 32.60 36.39 -30.33
C ALA A 12 32.81 37.67 -31.16
N LEU A 13 32.10 38.73 -30.77
CA LEU A 13 32.45 40.13 -31.00
C LEU A 13 32.73 40.52 -32.46
N TYR A 14 31.68 40.98 -33.15
CA TYR A 14 31.85 42.19 -33.95
C TYR A 14 31.54 43.35 -33.01
N GLU A 15 32.60 44.05 -32.61
CA GLU A 15 32.49 45.44 -32.17
C GLU A 15 32.12 46.22 -33.45
N GLU A 16 30.85 46.60 -33.59
CA GLU A 16 30.48 47.64 -34.55
C GLU A 16 31.05 48.94 -33.98
N GLU A 17 32.14 49.42 -34.58
CA GLU A 17 32.60 50.80 -34.41
C GLU A 17 31.48 51.70 -34.95
N GLU A 18 30.63 52.21 -34.04
CA GLU A 18 29.78 53.35 -34.35
C GLU A 18 30.72 54.54 -34.62
N GLU A 19 30.98 54.82 -35.91
CA GLU A 19 31.55 56.08 -36.32
C GLU A 19 30.56 57.19 -35.93
N GLU A 20 30.79 57.81 -34.77
CA GLU A 20 30.21 59.10 -34.43
C GLU A 20 30.73 60.11 -35.47
N GLU A 21 29.94 60.34 -36.53
CA GLU A 21 30.06 61.54 -37.36
C GLU A 21 29.70 62.75 -36.49
N GLU A 22 30.67 63.20 -35.68
CA GLU A 22 30.68 64.56 -35.15
C GLU A 22 30.73 65.51 -36.36
N GLU A 23 29.58 66.06 -36.76
CA GLU A 23 29.55 67.27 -37.58
C GLU A 23 30.18 68.40 -36.75
N GLU A 24 31.50 68.56 -36.86
CA GLU A 24 32.19 69.80 -36.53
C GLU A 24 31.60 70.91 -37.40
N VAL A 25 30.61 71.62 -36.84
CA VAL A 25 30.22 72.92 -37.35
C VAL A 25 31.41 73.85 -37.09
N GLU A 26 32.24 74.05 -38.12
CA GLU A 26 33.24 75.12 -38.12
C GLU A 26 32.51 76.46 -37.96
N GLU A 27 32.45 76.96 -36.72
CA GLU A 27 32.21 78.36 -36.45
C GLU A 27 33.39 79.15 -37.07
N GLU A 28 33.20 79.69 -38.28
CA GLU A 28 34.11 80.69 -38.84
C GLU A 28 34.05 81.96 -37.96
N GLU A 29 34.84 81.98 -36.88
CA GLU A 29 35.21 83.20 -36.17
C GLU A 29 35.95 84.14 -37.15
N GLU A 30 35.22 85.04 -37.84
CA GLU A 30 35.83 86.23 -38.42
C GLU A 30 36.38 87.12 -37.29
N GLN A 31 37.61 86.83 -36.87
CA GLN A 31 38.31 87.60 -35.86
C GLN A 31 38.43 89.07 -36.27
N GLU A 32 37.97 89.96 -35.38
CA GLU A 32 38.17 91.41 -35.49
C GLU A 32 39.63 91.77 -35.81
N GLN A 33 39.94 92.06 -37.09
CA GLN A 33 41.14 92.83 -37.39
C GLN A 33 40.91 94.28 -36.98
N LYS A 34 41.23 94.59 -35.72
CA LYS A 34 41.55 95.93 -35.21
C LYS A 34 42.82 96.48 -35.89
N GLY A 35 42.73 96.72 -37.19
CA GLY A 35 43.73 97.40 -38.01
C GLY A 35 43.54 98.91 -37.99
N GLY A 36 43.98 99.57 -36.92
CA GLY A 36 43.84 101.01 -36.78
C GLY A 36 44.59 101.81 -37.86
N SER A 37 43.87 102.48 -38.75
CA SER A 37 44.41 103.53 -39.62
C SER A 37 43.74 104.86 -39.27
N VAL A 38 44.33 105.57 -38.30
CA VAL A 38 43.90 106.90 -37.85
C VAL A 38 44.31 107.95 -38.90
N SER A 39 43.64 107.94 -40.04
CA SER A 39 43.84 108.94 -41.09
C SER A 39 43.20 110.27 -40.65
N SER A 40 44.03 111.06 -39.97
CA SER A 40 43.68 112.36 -39.41
C SER A 40 43.11 113.28 -40.48
N LEU A 41 41.80 113.58 -40.39
CA LEU A 41 41.15 114.59 -41.22
C LEU A 41 41.83 115.94 -41.00
N SER A 42 42.63 116.35 -41.99
CA SER A 42 43.38 117.60 -41.93
C SER A 42 42.43 118.79 -42.01
N VAL A 43 42.42 119.56 -40.93
CA VAL A 43 41.84 120.90 -40.85
C VAL A 43 42.31 121.76 -42.03
N SER A 44 41.45 122.69 -42.44
CA SER A 44 41.69 123.83 -43.35
C SER A 44 41.50 123.60 -44.86
N LYS A 45 40.25 123.85 -45.29
CA LYS A 45 39.99 125.10 -46.04
C LYS A 45 38.54 125.53 -45.92
N HIS A 46 38.32 126.66 -45.24
CA HIS A 46 37.14 127.47 -45.48
C HIS A 46 37.19 127.97 -46.93
N ARG A 47 36.52 127.26 -47.84
CA ARG A 47 36.01 127.87 -49.06
C ARG A 47 34.59 128.31 -48.73
N GLY A 48 34.42 129.60 -48.47
CA GLY A 48 33.10 130.21 -48.36
C GLY A 48 32.42 130.14 -49.72
N LEU A 49 31.78 129.00 -50.00
CA LEU A 49 30.80 128.89 -51.06
C LEU A 49 29.55 129.58 -50.53
N SER A 50 29.35 130.82 -50.96
CA SER A 50 28.05 131.48 -50.87
C SER A 50 27.13 130.78 -51.85
N LEU A 51 26.65 129.61 -51.44
CA LEU A 51 25.57 128.87 -52.10
C LEU A 51 24.36 129.79 -52.21
N THR A 52 23.66 129.76 -53.34
CA THR A 52 22.37 130.46 -53.43
C THR A 52 21.35 129.75 -52.52
N GLU A 53 20.31 130.47 -52.09
CA GLU A 53 19.28 129.95 -51.18
C GLU A 53 18.69 128.62 -51.70
N THR A 54 18.51 128.53 -53.03
CA THR A 54 18.09 127.33 -53.77
C THR A 54 19.05 126.14 -53.64
N GLU A 55 20.37 126.35 -53.71
CA GLU A 55 21.36 125.26 -53.60
C GLU A 55 21.43 124.70 -52.17
N LEU A 56 21.18 125.55 -51.16
CA LEU A 56 21.02 125.13 -49.77
C LEU A 56 19.71 124.34 -49.56
N GLU A 57 18.65 124.69 -50.27
CA GLU A 57 17.35 124.01 -50.22
C GLU A 57 17.40 122.65 -50.93
N GLU A 58 18.08 122.56 -52.08
CA GLU A 58 18.36 121.28 -52.77
C GLU A 58 19.24 120.36 -51.90
N LEU A 59 20.29 120.88 -51.26
CA LEU A 59 21.12 120.09 -50.35
C LEU A 59 20.33 119.60 -49.12
N ARG A 60 19.43 120.45 -48.56
CA ARG A 60 18.52 120.04 -47.48
C ARG A 60 17.56 118.94 -47.94
N ALA A 61 17.02 119.02 -49.15
CA ALA A 61 16.15 117.99 -49.70
C ALA A 61 16.91 116.66 -49.89
N GLN A 62 18.15 116.69 -50.40
CA GLN A 62 19.00 115.51 -50.52
C GLN A 62 19.34 114.88 -49.16
N VAL A 63 19.64 115.70 -48.13
CA VAL A 63 19.88 115.20 -46.76
C VAL A 63 18.62 114.58 -46.17
N LEU A 64 17.43 115.19 -46.37
CA LEU A 64 16.16 114.60 -45.91
C LEU A 64 15.83 113.30 -46.64
N GLN A 65 16.11 113.21 -47.94
CA GLN A 65 15.95 111.98 -48.71
C GLN A 65 16.90 110.87 -48.20
N LEU A 66 18.18 111.18 -48.00
CA LEU A 66 19.14 110.21 -47.45
C LEU A 66 18.77 109.78 -46.02
N VAL A 67 18.19 110.66 -45.20
CA VAL A 67 17.67 110.27 -43.87
C VAL A 67 16.47 109.33 -44.01
N ALA A 68 15.53 109.60 -44.92
CA ALA A 68 14.41 108.69 -45.18
C ALA A 68 14.85 107.33 -45.73
N GLU A 69 15.83 107.29 -46.64
CA GLU A 69 16.43 106.05 -47.17
C GLU A 69 17.20 105.27 -46.08
N LEU A 70 17.85 105.97 -45.13
CA LEU A 70 18.47 105.36 -43.94
C LEU A 70 17.45 104.87 -42.90
N GLU A 71 16.30 105.52 -42.78
CA GLU A 71 15.20 105.06 -41.94
C GLU A 71 14.52 103.82 -42.56
N GLU A 72 14.22 103.83 -43.86
CA GLU A 72 13.67 102.68 -44.60
C GLU A 72 14.62 101.46 -44.55
N THR A 73 15.91 101.64 -44.80
CA THR A 73 16.88 100.53 -44.70
C THR A 73 17.06 100.02 -43.27
N ARG A 74 16.87 100.86 -42.25
CA ARG A 74 16.87 100.43 -40.85
C ARG A 74 15.60 99.66 -40.48
N GLU A 75 14.43 100.08 -40.97
CA GLU A 75 13.18 99.35 -40.78
C GLU A 75 13.22 97.97 -41.48
N LEU A 76 13.77 97.90 -42.70
CA LEU A 76 13.99 96.64 -43.41
C LEU A 76 14.99 95.73 -42.68
N ALA A 77 16.09 96.27 -42.13
CA ALA A 77 17.03 95.50 -41.33
C ALA A 77 16.37 94.92 -40.06
N GLY A 78 15.49 95.70 -39.40
CA GLY A 78 14.70 95.21 -38.27
C GLY A 78 13.71 94.11 -38.66
N GLN A 79 13.03 94.25 -39.81
CA GLN A 79 12.15 93.20 -40.34
C GLN A 79 12.91 91.91 -40.63
N HIS A 80 14.13 91.99 -41.19
CA HIS A 80 14.96 90.80 -41.41
C HIS A 80 15.50 90.18 -40.11
N GLU A 81 15.72 90.97 -39.06
CA GLU A 81 16.06 90.48 -37.72
C GLU A 81 14.87 89.73 -37.11
N ASP A 82 13.66 90.29 -37.18
CA ASP A 82 12.41 89.65 -36.74
C ASP A 82 12.11 88.36 -37.54
N ASP A 83 12.22 88.38 -38.87
CA ASP A 83 12.05 87.21 -39.76
C ASP A 83 13.05 86.09 -39.41
N SER A 84 14.31 86.46 -39.13
CA SER A 84 15.36 85.50 -38.76
C SER A 84 15.09 84.87 -37.39
N LEU A 85 14.55 85.62 -36.44
CA LEU A 85 14.16 85.12 -35.12
C LEU A 85 12.94 84.19 -35.20
N GLU A 86 11.95 84.49 -36.07
CA GLU A 86 10.81 83.58 -36.31
C GLU A 86 11.29 82.25 -36.94
N LEU A 87 12.16 82.31 -37.96
CA LEU A 87 12.74 81.12 -38.58
C LEU A 87 13.57 80.30 -37.59
N GLN A 88 14.37 80.95 -36.74
CA GLN A 88 15.13 80.25 -35.69
C GLN A 88 14.17 79.51 -34.73
N GLY A 89 13.10 80.16 -34.28
CA GLY A 89 12.11 79.53 -33.40
C GLY A 89 11.45 78.30 -34.03
N LEU A 90 11.09 78.38 -35.32
CA LEU A 90 10.52 77.23 -36.05
C LEU A 90 11.51 76.07 -36.21
N LEU A 91 12.79 76.35 -36.45
CA LEU A 91 13.84 75.34 -36.52
C LEU A 91 14.11 74.69 -35.16
N GLU A 92 14.07 75.48 -34.07
CA GLU A 92 14.19 74.95 -32.71
C GLU A 92 13.02 74.03 -32.35
N ASP A 93 11.79 74.40 -32.71
CA ASP A 93 10.59 73.57 -32.54
C ASP A 93 10.65 72.27 -33.36
N GLU A 94 11.07 72.33 -34.64
CA GLU A 94 11.26 71.14 -35.48
C GLU A 94 12.35 70.21 -34.92
N ARG A 95 13.47 70.77 -34.45
CA ARG A 95 14.56 70.02 -33.82
C ARG A 95 14.09 69.33 -32.53
N LEU A 96 13.29 70.00 -31.71
CA LEU A 96 12.71 69.43 -30.49
C LEU A 96 11.68 68.32 -30.81
N ALA A 97 10.83 68.51 -31.82
CA ALA A 97 9.88 67.49 -32.27
C ALA A 97 10.61 66.24 -32.82
N SER A 98 11.67 66.44 -33.62
CA SER A 98 12.52 65.37 -34.14
C SER A 98 13.24 64.61 -33.01
N ALA A 99 13.82 65.31 -32.03
CA ALA A 99 14.47 64.69 -30.87
C ALA A 99 13.48 63.87 -30.02
N GLN A 100 12.25 64.37 -29.79
CA GLN A 100 11.20 63.61 -29.10
C GLN A 100 10.78 62.37 -29.91
N GLN A 101 10.67 62.48 -31.23
CA GLN A 101 10.36 61.34 -32.10
C GLN A 101 11.45 60.26 -32.05
N ALA A 102 12.73 60.66 -32.09
CA ALA A 102 13.87 59.76 -31.92
C ALA A 102 13.84 59.07 -30.55
N GLU A 103 13.59 59.79 -29.46
CA GLU A 103 13.48 59.22 -28.10
C GLU A 103 12.36 58.17 -28.02
N VAL A 104 11.20 58.41 -28.64
CA VAL A 104 10.09 57.45 -28.71
C VAL A 104 10.49 56.20 -29.48
N PHE A 105 11.17 56.33 -30.62
CA PHE A 105 11.65 55.17 -31.38
C PHE A 105 12.72 54.38 -30.59
N THR A 106 13.68 55.06 -29.95
CA THR A 106 14.69 54.39 -29.11
C THR A 106 14.04 53.62 -27.95
N LYS A 107 13.03 54.18 -27.29
CA LYS A 107 12.25 53.46 -26.25
C LYS A 107 11.53 52.24 -26.81
N GLN A 108 10.91 52.34 -27.98
CA GLN A 108 10.25 51.20 -28.65
C GLN A 108 11.25 50.10 -29.03
N ILE A 109 12.42 50.48 -29.57
CA ILE A 109 13.51 49.55 -29.91
C ILE A 109 14.02 48.85 -28.63
N GLN A 110 14.29 49.59 -27.56
CA GLN A 110 14.74 49.03 -26.28
C GLN A 110 13.70 48.07 -25.68
N GLN A 111 12.40 48.39 -25.75
CA GLN A 111 11.33 47.52 -25.31
C GLN A 111 11.30 46.21 -26.12
N LEU A 112 11.27 46.29 -27.46
CA LEU A 112 11.26 45.12 -28.35
C LEU A 112 12.51 44.25 -28.17
N GLN A 113 13.69 44.87 -27.99
CA GLN A 113 14.90 44.14 -27.64
C GLN A 113 14.80 43.46 -26.26
N GLY A 114 14.12 44.07 -25.28
CA GLY A 114 13.81 43.48 -23.98
C GLY A 114 12.94 42.24 -24.12
N GLU A 115 11.81 42.37 -24.82
CA GLU A 115 10.87 41.27 -25.10
C GLU A 115 11.53 40.12 -25.86
N LEU A 116 12.39 40.43 -26.84
CA LEU A 116 13.19 39.42 -27.57
C LEU A 116 14.22 38.71 -26.68
N ARG A 117 14.83 39.40 -25.70
CA ARG A 117 15.73 38.76 -24.73
C ARG A 117 14.97 37.82 -23.80
N SER A 118 13.86 38.26 -23.21
CA SER A 118 13.05 37.41 -22.33
C SER A 118 12.47 36.19 -23.05
N LEU A 119 12.01 36.33 -24.30
CA LEU A 119 11.53 35.20 -25.10
C LEU A 119 12.65 34.20 -25.42
N ARG A 120 13.88 34.65 -25.66
CA ARG A 120 15.05 33.76 -25.85
C ARG A 120 15.39 33.00 -24.57
N GLU A 121 15.30 33.65 -23.41
CA GLU A 121 15.52 33.02 -22.11
C GLU A 121 14.43 31.98 -21.79
N GLU A 122 13.16 32.28 -22.09
CA GLU A 122 12.02 31.36 -21.95
C GLU A 122 12.17 30.12 -22.86
N ILE A 123 12.51 30.32 -24.14
CA ILE A 123 12.81 29.21 -25.07
C ILE A 123 13.97 28.35 -24.51
N SER A 124 15.04 28.99 -24.03
CA SER A 124 16.20 28.28 -23.46
C SER A 124 15.87 27.50 -22.19
N LEU A 125 14.88 27.95 -21.40
CA LEU A 125 14.35 27.24 -20.23
C LEU A 125 13.55 26.02 -20.66
N LEU A 126 12.59 26.19 -21.56
CA LEU A 126 11.75 25.12 -22.10
C LEU A 126 12.57 24.03 -22.81
N GLU A 127 13.63 24.40 -23.53
CA GLU A 127 14.55 23.44 -24.15
C GLU A 127 15.28 22.58 -23.12
N ARG A 128 15.73 23.18 -22.00
CA ARG A 128 16.37 22.46 -20.89
C ARG A 128 15.39 21.58 -20.12
N GLU A 129 14.19 22.07 -19.84
CA GLU A 129 13.13 21.32 -19.17
C GLU A 129 12.74 20.08 -19.99
N LYS A 130 12.49 20.26 -21.29
CA LYS A 130 12.26 19.16 -22.24
C LYS A 130 13.43 18.16 -22.26
N GLU A 131 14.68 18.60 -22.21
CA GLU A 131 15.82 17.69 -22.19
C GLU A 131 15.94 16.91 -20.88
N SER A 132 15.57 17.50 -19.73
CA SER A 132 15.44 16.75 -18.47
C SER A 132 14.29 15.75 -18.49
N GLU A 133 13.08 16.15 -18.93
CA GLU A 133 11.92 15.25 -19.02
C GLU A 133 12.19 14.06 -19.96
N LEU A 134 12.85 14.30 -21.11
CA LEU A 134 13.24 13.22 -22.01
C LEU A 134 14.22 12.24 -21.35
N LYS A 135 15.21 12.73 -20.59
CA LYS A 135 16.16 11.86 -19.85
C LYS A 135 15.49 11.06 -18.74
N GLU A 136 14.47 11.62 -18.08
CA GLU A 136 13.68 10.92 -17.07
C GLU A 136 12.84 9.81 -17.72
N ILE A 137 12.11 10.12 -18.81
CA ILE A 137 11.33 9.14 -19.57
C ILE A 137 12.21 8.03 -20.15
N GLU A 138 13.42 8.34 -20.64
CA GLU A 138 14.38 7.33 -21.13
C GLU A 138 14.87 6.39 -20.01
N GLN A 139 15.06 6.90 -18.80
CA GLN A 139 15.42 6.11 -17.62
C GLN A 139 14.25 5.23 -17.16
N GLU A 140 13.04 5.78 -17.05
CA GLU A 140 11.84 5.01 -16.71
C GLU A 140 11.57 3.90 -17.74
N LEU A 141 11.76 4.19 -19.03
CA LEU A 141 11.65 3.20 -20.11
C LEU A 141 12.70 2.10 -19.97
N HIS A 142 13.95 2.42 -19.62
CA HIS A 142 14.98 1.41 -19.34
C HIS A 142 14.60 0.54 -18.14
N LEU A 143 14.15 1.15 -17.03
CA LEU A 143 13.72 0.41 -15.83
C LEU A 143 12.55 -0.53 -16.16
N ALA A 144 11.52 -0.04 -16.85
CA ALA A 144 10.39 -0.85 -17.30
C ALA A 144 10.81 -2.00 -18.23
N GLN A 145 11.77 -1.78 -19.13
CA GLN A 145 12.33 -2.83 -19.99
C GLN A 145 13.08 -3.90 -19.17
N THR A 146 13.89 -3.49 -18.18
CA THR A 146 14.58 -4.44 -17.30
C THR A 146 13.60 -5.23 -16.44
N GLU A 147 12.54 -4.61 -15.95
CA GLU A 147 11.53 -5.30 -15.14
C GLU A 147 10.72 -6.31 -15.97
N ILE A 148 10.36 -5.95 -17.22
CA ILE A 148 9.74 -6.90 -18.15
C ILE A 148 10.68 -8.09 -18.45
N GLN A 149 12.00 -7.88 -18.51
CA GLN A 149 12.97 -8.96 -18.68
C GLN A 149 13.05 -9.84 -17.42
N ASN A 150 13.12 -9.25 -16.23
CA ASN A 150 13.13 -9.97 -14.95
C ASN A 150 11.88 -10.84 -14.79
N LEU A 151 10.69 -10.28 -15.03
CA LEU A 151 9.41 -10.99 -14.94
C LEU A 151 9.29 -12.12 -15.97
N ARG A 152 9.86 -11.95 -17.17
CA ARG A 152 9.93 -13.02 -18.17
C ARG A 152 10.86 -14.14 -17.74
N GLN A 153 12.04 -13.82 -17.22
CA GLN A 153 12.98 -14.83 -16.71
C GLN A 153 12.35 -15.61 -15.56
N ALA A 154 11.74 -14.93 -14.58
CA ALA A 154 11.07 -15.59 -13.45
C ALA A 154 9.90 -16.49 -13.91
N ALA A 155 9.17 -16.10 -14.95
CA ALA A 155 8.12 -16.92 -15.54
C ALA A 155 8.67 -18.12 -16.33
N GLU A 156 9.81 -17.98 -17.00
CA GLU A 156 10.52 -19.07 -17.68
C GLU A 156 11.10 -20.06 -16.67
N ASP A 157 11.81 -19.58 -15.64
CA ASP A 157 12.36 -20.40 -14.56
C ASP A 157 11.24 -21.22 -13.88
N SER A 158 10.15 -20.56 -13.47
CA SER A 158 8.97 -21.23 -12.89
C SER A 158 8.32 -22.24 -13.84
N ALA A 159 8.27 -21.97 -15.15
CA ALA A 159 7.78 -22.93 -16.13
C ALA A 159 8.70 -24.16 -16.22
N THR A 160 10.02 -23.99 -16.20
CA THR A 160 10.97 -25.11 -16.21
C THR A 160 10.94 -25.94 -14.93
N GLU A 161 10.72 -25.32 -13.77
CA GLU A 161 10.48 -26.03 -12.50
C GLU A 161 9.20 -26.88 -12.60
N HIS A 162 8.10 -26.32 -13.10
CA HIS A 162 6.85 -27.06 -13.30
C HIS A 162 6.98 -28.20 -14.34
N GLU A 163 7.73 -28.01 -15.42
CA GLU A 163 8.04 -29.08 -16.38
C GLU A 163 8.87 -30.20 -15.74
N SER A 164 9.83 -29.86 -14.88
CA SER A 164 10.62 -30.82 -14.09
C SER A 164 9.76 -31.59 -13.08
N ASP A 165 8.87 -30.91 -12.35
CA ASP A 165 7.93 -31.54 -11.42
C ASP A 165 7.01 -32.51 -12.18
N ILE A 166 6.42 -32.09 -13.31
CA ILE A 166 5.58 -32.93 -14.16
C ILE A 166 6.36 -34.16 -14.64
N ALA A 167 7.61 -34.01 -15.06
CA ALA A 167 8.46 -35.14 -15.48
C ALA A 167 8.72 -36.13 -14.33
N SER A 168 9.00 -35.65 -13.12
CA SER A 168 9.19 -36.52 -11.94
C SER A 168 7.92 -37.29 -11.56
N LEU A 169 6.75 -36.62 -11.60
CA LEU A 169 5.45 -37.25 -11.33
C LEU A 169 5.07 -38.27 -12.41
N GLN A 170 5.44 -38.02 -13.68
CA GLN A 170 5.31 -39.01 -14.75
C GLN A 170 6.22 -40.22 -14.53
N GLU A 171 7.44 -40.03 -14.04
CA GLU A 171 8.34 -41.14 -13.68
C GLU A 171 7.77 -41.97 -12.51
N ASP A 172 7.30 -41.32 -11.45
CA ASP A 172 6.69 -41.99 -10.29
C ASP A 172 5.39 -42.72 -10.65
N LEU A 173 4.54 -42.15 -11.51
CA LEU A 173 3.34 -42.85 -12.00
C LEU A 173 3.71 -44.11 -12.81
N CYS A 174 4.69 -44.03 -13.70
CA CYS A 174 5.22 -45.19 -14.42
C CYS A 174 5.81 -46.24 -13.46
N ARG A 175 6.53 -45.80 -12.42
CA ARG A 175 7.11 -46.66 -11.37
C ARG A 175 6.02 -47.45 -10.63
N MET A 176 5.00 -46.74 -10.13
CA MET A 176 3.86 -47.33 -9.43
C MET A 176 3.00 -48.23 -10.32
N GLN A 177 2.88 -47.93 -11.61
CA GLN A 177 2.21 -48.80 -12.59
C GLN A 177 2.95 -50.13 -12.75
N ASN A 178 4.28 -50.11 -12.91
CA ASN A 178 5.07 -51.34 -13.00
C ASN A 178 4.99 -52.17 -11.71
N GLU A 179 5.03 -51.53 -10.53
CA GLU A 179 4.84 -52.21 -9.24
C GLU A 179 3.43 -52.84 -9.10
N LEU A 180 2.40 -52.17 -9.61
CA LEU A 180 1.05 -52.72 -9.66
C LEU A 180 1.00 -53.96 -10.56
N ASP A 181 1.54 -53.89 -11.78
CA ASP A 181 1.56 -54.99 -12.74
C ASP A 181 2.33 -56.22 -12.20
N ASP A 182 3.44 -56.00 -11.48
CA ASP A 182 4.16 -57.08 -10.79
C ASP A 182 3.34 -57.70 -9.65
N MET A 183 2.60 -56.90 -8.88
CA MET A 183 1.68 -57.40 -7.86
C MET A 183 0.48 -58.15 -8.47
N GLU A 184 -0.02 -57.72 -9.63
CA GLU A 184 -1.06 -58.41 -10.39
C GLU A 184 -0.56 -59.79 -10.86
N ARG A 185 0.67 -59.87 -11.37
CA ARG A 185 1.33 -61.11 -11.76
C ARG A 185 1.49 -62.07 -10.57
N ILE A 186 2.04 -61.58 -9.45
CA ILE A 186 2.24 -62.39 -8.22
C ILE A 186 0.90 -62.86 -7.65
N ARG A 187 -0.15 -62.02 -7.68
CA ARG A 187 -1.52 -62.41 -7.32
C ARG A 187 -2.03 -63.55 -8.21
N GLY A 188 -1.84 -63.45 -9.52
CA GLY A 188 -2.19 -64.52 -10.46
C GLY A 188 -1.43 -65.83 -10.21
N GLU A 189 -0.16 -65.76 -9.82
CA GLU A 189 0.64 -66.93 -9.41
C GLU A 189 0.04 -67.62 -8.18
N TYR A 190 -0.36 -66.86 -7.15
CA TYR A 190 -1.05 -67.42 -5.98
C TYR A 190 -2.46 -67.94 -6.29
N GLU A 191 -3.21 -67.34 -7.21
CA GLU A 191 -4.51 -67.86 -7.65
C GLU A 191 -4.36 -69.22 -8.37
N MET A 192 -3.32 -69.38 -9.19
CA MET A 192 -2.98 -70.67 -9.79
C MET A 192 -2.54 -71.71 -8.75
N GLU A 193 -1.76 -71.32 -7.74
CA GLU A 193 -1.38 -72.22 -6.65
C GLU A 193 -2.61 -72.66 -5.82
N ILE A 194 -3.49 -71.72 -5.44
CA ILE A 194 -4.72 -72.02 -4.69
C ILE A 194 -5.64 -72.95 -5.47
N THR A 195 -5.80 -72.74 -6.78
CA THR A 195 -6.64 -73.62 -7.62
C THR A 195 -6.02 -75.00 -7.79
N SER A 196 -4.69 -75.09 -7.96
CA SER A 196 -3.94 -76.35 -7.97
C SER A 196 -4.10 -77.13 -6.66
N LEU A 197 -3.88 -76.48 -5.50
CA LEU A 197 -4.03 -77.09 -4.18
C LEU A 197 -5.47 -77.53 -3.91
N ARG A 198 -6.48 -76.78 -4.34
CA ARG A 198 -7.89 -77.19 -4.26
C ARG A 198 -8.16 -78.45 -5.07
N ALA A 199 -7.69 -78.52 -6.31
CA ALA A 199 -7.81 -79.71 -7.14
C ALA A 199 -7.06 -80.91 -6.52
N GLU A 200 -5.87 -80.70 -5.95
CA GLU A 200 -5.10 -81.75 -5.28
C GLU A 200 -5.81 -82.28 -4.02
N MET A 201 -6.41 -81.39 -3.21
CA MET A 201 -7.24 -81.78 -2.07
C MET A 201 -8.49 -82.55 -2.51
N GLU A 202 -9.17 -82.11 -3.57
CA GLU A 202 -10.37 -82.77 -4.07
C GLU A 202 -10.05 -84.18 -4.60
N MET A 203 -8.94 -84.34 -5.34
CA MET A 203 -8.44 -85.65 -5.77
C MET A 203 -8.09 -86.56 -4.58
N LYS A 204 -7.35 -86.06 -3.57
CA LYS A 204 -7.03 -86.82 -2.34
C LYS A 204 -8.26 -87.18 -1.49
N SER A 205 -9.32 -86.38 -1.56
CA SER A 205 -10.60 -86.67 -0.90
C SER A 205 -11.47 -87.65 -1.70
N SER A 206 -11.28 -87.73 -3.01
CA SER A 206 -11.99 -88.62 -3.93
C SER A 206 -11.35 -90.01 -4.05
N ASP A 207 -10.12 -90.18 -3.58
CA ASP A 207 -9.44 -91.48 -3.55
C ASP A 207 -10.20 -92.49 -2.66
N PRO A 208 -10.65 -93.64 -3.20
CA PRO A 208 -11.46 -94.60 -2.45
C PRO A 208 -10.72 -95.23 -1.26
N SER A 209 -9.38 -95.12 -1.22
CA SER A 209 -8.57 -95.50 -0.05
C SER A 209 -8.93 -94.74 1.22
N ASN A 210 -9.48 -93.52 1.10
CA ASN A 210 -9.93 -92.73 2.26
C ASN A 210 -11.26 -93.24 2.87
N SER A 211 -11.96 -94.15 2.19
CA SER A 211 -13.20 -94.74 2.73
C SER A 211 -12.97 -95.72 3.89
N LEU A 212 -11.78 -96.33 4.01
CA LEU A 212 -11.43 -97.17 5.16
C LEU A 212 -11.42 -96.37 6.47
N ASN A 213 -10.83 -95.17 6.46
CA ASN A 213 -10.76 -94.30 7.65
C ASN A 213 -12.13 -93.95 8.23
N LEU A 214 -13.19 -93.98 7.42
CA LEU A 214 -14.58 -93.74 7.86
C LEU A 214 -15.21 -95.01 8.49
N SER A 215 -14.83 -96.21 8.03
CA SER A 215 -15.21 -97.49 8.64
C SER A 215 -14.55 -97.63 10.01
N ASP A 216 -13.23 -97.40 10.09
CA ASP A 216 -12.44 -97.53 11.31
C ASP A 216 -12.94 -96.59 12.42
N TYR A 217 -13.37 -95.37 12.06
CA TYR A 217 -14.00 -94.43 13.00
C TYR A 217 -15.37 -94.92 13.49
N SER A 218 -16.17 -95.53 12.61
CA SER A 218 -17.47 -96.12 12.97
C SER A 218 -17.31 -97.33 13.89
N GLU A 219 -16.37 -98.22 13.59
CA GLU A 219 -16.05 -99.40 14.41
C GLU A 219 -15.54 -99.00 15.79
N MET A 220 -14.62 -98.04 15.88
CA MET A 220 -14.13 -97.52 17.16
C MET A 220 -15.25 -96.82 17.97
N GLN A 221 -16.20 -96.17 17.30
CA GLN A 221 -17.37 -95.57 17.96
C GLN A 221 -18.34 -96.62 18.51
N GLU A 222 -18.51 -97.76 17.83
CA GLU A 222 -19.27 -98.91 18.35
C GLU A 222 -18.56 -99.59 19.54
N GLU A 223 -17.24 -99.81 19.48
CA GLU A 223 -16.47 -100.37 20.60
C GLU A 223 -16.56 -99.50 21.87
N LEU A 224 -16.47 -98.17 21.72
CA LEU A 224 -16.67 -97.23 22.82
C LEU A 224 -18.08 -97.34 23.43
N GLN A 225 -19.10 -97.60 22.61
CA GLN A 225 -20.46 -97.79 23.11
C GLN A 225 -20.63 -99.13 23.83
N GLN A 226 -20.07 -100.22 23.30
CA GLN A 226 -20.05 -101.53 23.96
C GLN A 226 -19.32 -101.48 25.32
N LEU A 227 -18.21 -100.74 25.41
CA LEU A 227 -17.46 -100.57 26.66
C LEU A 227 -18.26 -99.79 27.73
N ARG A 228 -18.99 -98.74 27.33
CA ARG A 228 -19.90 -98.00 28.23
C ARG A 228 -21.03 -98.90 28.74
N ASP A 229 -21.58 -99.74 27.88
CA ASP A 229 -22.68 -100.64 28.23
C ASP A 229 -22.20 -101.70 29.22
N ARG A 230 -21.01 -102.29 28.98
CA ARG A 230 -20.36 -103.21 29.91
C ARG A 230 -20.02 -102.57 31.25
N TYR A 231 -19.59 -101.31 31.27
CA TYR A 231 -19.36 -100.54 32.50
C TYR A 231 -20.66 -100.33 33.28
N ARG A 232 -21.79 -100.04 32.61
CA ARG A 232 -23.11 -99.93 33.27
C ARG A 232 -23.52 -101.23 33.95
N PHE A 233 -23.51 -102.35 33.23
CA PHE A 233 -23.83 -103.66 33.78
C PHE A 233 -22.97 -104.03 34.99
N LEU A 234 -21.65 -103.82 34.91
CA LEU A 234 -20.73 -104.12 36.03
C LEU A 234 -21.02 -103.24 37.26
N ASN A 235 -21.42 -101.98 37.04
CA ASN A 235 -21.76 -101.05 38.12
C ASN A 235 -23.13 -101.36 38.75
N GLU A 236 -24.04 -102.00 38.00
CA GLU A 236 -25.31 -102.54 38.49
C GLU A 236 -25.10 -103.83 39.31
N GLU A 237 -24.25 -104.76 38.84
CA GLU A 237 -23.82 -105.93 39.63
C GLU A 237 -23.10 -105.52 40.92
N TYR A 238 -22.21 -104.53 40.87
CA TYR A 238 -21.54 -103.97 42.05
C TYR A 238 -22.55 -103.41 43.05
N ARG A 239 -23.58 -102.70 42.59
CA ARG A 239 -24.63 -102.15 43.46
C ARG A 239 -25.46 -103.25 44.12
N ALA A 240 -25.85 -104.29 43.37
CA ALA A 240 -26.56 -105.45 43.92
C ALA A 240 -25.71 -106.24 44.94
N LEU A 241 -24.40 -106.36 44.71
CA LEU A 241 -23.45 -106.92 45.67
C LEU A 241 -23.33 -106.05 46.93
N GLN A 242 -23.31 -104.72 46.79
CA GLN A 242 -23.27 -103.78 47.91
C GLN A 242 -24.54 -103.84 48.75
N GLU A 243 -25.73 -103.93 48.14
CA GLU A 243 -27.01 -104.12 48.81
C GLU A 243 -27.10 -105.48 49.53
N SER A 244 -26.62 -106.55 48.90
CA SER A 244 -26.54 -107.88 49.52
C SER A 244 -25.58 -107.87 50.73
N ASN A 245 -24.42 -107.22 50.60
CA ASN A 245 -23.44 -107.09 51.68
C ASN A 245 -23.97 -106.23 52.84
N SER A 246 -24.69 -105.13 52.56
CA SER A 246 -25.32 -104.33 53.61
C SER A 246 -26.44 -105.09 54.34
N SER A 247 -27.21 -105.92 53.61
CA SER A 247 -28.21 -106.83 54.20
C SER A 247 -27.58 -107.91 55.09
N LEU A 248 -26.50 -108.54 54.64
CA LEU A 248 -25.74 -109.52 55.44
C LEU A 248 -25.06 -108.87 56.64
N THR A 249 -24.55 -107.65 56.50
CA THR A 249 -23.97 -106.87 57.61
C THR A 249 -25.05 -106.47 58.61
N GLY A 250 -26.26 -106.13 58.16
CA GLY A 250 -27.42 -105.92 59.02
C GLY A 250 -27.80 -107.18 59.79
N GLN A 251 -27.90 -108.33 59.12
CA GLN A 251 -28.17 -109.62 59.78
C GLN A 251 -27.07 -110.04 60.76
N LEU A 252 -25.79 -109.72 60.47
CA LEU A 252 -24.68 -109.91 61.40
C LEU A 252 -24.80 -108.97 62.60
N ALA A 253 -25.14 -107.70 62.39
CA ALA A 253 -25.37 -106.74 63.46
C ALA A 253 -26.57 -107.14 64.34
N ASP A 254 -27.65 -107.69 63.74
CA ASP A 254 -28.79 -108.24 64.48
C ASP A 254 -28.37 -109.47 65.31
N LEU A 255 -27.59 -110.40 64.73
CA LEU A 255 -27.05 -111.56 65.45
C LEU A 255 -26.02 -111.18 66.52
N GLU A 256 -25.26 -110.10 66.32
CA GLU A 256 -24.38 -109.51 67.32
C GLU A 256 -25.16 -108.75 68.39
N SER A 257 -26.30 -108.13 68.06
CA SER A 257 -27.23 -107.52 69.02
C SER A 257 -27.93 -108.60 69.86
N GLU A 258 -28.31 -109.73 69.26
CA GLU A 258 -28.82 -110.92 69.94
C GLU A 258 -27.74 -111.56 70.83
N ARG A 259 -26.51 -111.66 70.33
CA ARG A 259 -25.37 -112.19 71.08
C ARG A 259 -24.98 -111.27 72.24
N THR A 260 -24.97 -109.96 72.03
CA THR A 260 -24.68 -108.97 73.08
C THR A 260 -25.86 -108.80 74.03
N ARG A 261 -27.12 -108.95 73.59
CA ARG A 261 -28.30 -109.07 74.47
C ARG A 261 -28.18 -110.31 75.36
N ARG A 262 -27.91 -111.49 74.80
CA ARG A 262 -27.67 -112.70 75.60
C ARG A 262 -26.39 -112.62 76.44
N ALA A 263 -25.39 -111.85 76.00
CA ALA A 263 -24.18 -111.59 76.78
C ALA A 263 -24.37 -110.49 77.82
N THR A 264 -25.36 -109.60 77.69
CA THR A 264 -25.75 -108.58 78.67
C THR A 264 -26.82 -109.08 79.62
N GLU A 265 -27.64 -110.05 79.25
CA GLU A 265 -28.38 -110.92 80.16
C GLU A 265 -27.38 -111.71 81.01
N LYS A 266 -26.44 -112.43 80.39
CA LYS A 266 -25.35 -113.12 81.11
C LYS A 266 -24.40 -112.19 81.85
N TRP A 267 -24.20 -110.95 81.37
CA TRP A 267 -23.39 -109.97 82.08
C TRP A 267 -24.19 -109.31 83.17
N LEU A 268 -25.50 -109.09 83.09
CA LEU A 268 -26.33 -108.67 84.23
C LEU A 268 -26.40 -109.79 85.29
N GLU A 269 -26.51 -111.05 84.89
CA GLU A 269 -26.28 -112.22 85.76
C GLU A 269 -24.85 -112.22 86.35
N SER A 270 -23.85 -111.85 85.55
CA SER A 270 -22.44 -111.75 85.98
C SER A 270 -22.07 -110.44 86.68
N GLN A 271 -22.94 -109.43 86.69
CA GLN A 271 -22.76 -108.05 87.21
C GLN A 271 -23.55 -107.91 88.51
N MET A 272 -24.65 -108.63 88.67
CA MET A 272 -25.04 -109.15 89.99
C MET A 272 -23.90 -109.92 90.67
N LEU A 273 -22.93 -110.45 89.90
CA LEU A 273 -21.69 -111.08 90.37
C LEU A 273 -20.43 -110.17 90.26
N LYS A 274 -20.50 -108.97 89.65
CA LYS A 274 -19.34 -108.10 89.32
C LYS A 274 -19.52 -106.59 89.55
N ASP A 275 -20.67 -106.15 90.06
CA ASP A 275 -20.73 -104.98 90.96
C ASP A 275 -19.81 -105.19 92.18
N MET A 276 -19.36 -106.44 92.40
CA MET A 276 -18.26 -106.82 93.28
C MET A 276 -16.87 -106.32 92.82
N MET A 277 -16.59 -106.15 91.50
CA MET A 277 -15.23 -105.84 90.96
C MET A 277 -15.27 -105.15 89.56
N SER A 278 -15.00 -103.83 89.51
CA SER A 278 -15.04 -102.97 88.29
C SER A 278 -13.78 -102.98 87.38
N ALA A 279 -13.83 -102.23 86.27
CA ALA A 279 -12.75 -101.98 85.29
C ALA A 279 -12.33 -100.47 85.28
N GLU A 280 -11.70 -99.79 84.29
CA GLU A 280 -11.39 -100.05 82.87
C GLU A 280 -10.33 -99.04 82.31
N SER A 281 -9.83 -99.26 81.06
CA SER A 281 -9.39 -98.26 80.03
C SER A 281 -8.32 -97.16 80.32
N GLN A 282 -8.02 -96.23 79.39
CA GLN A 282 -7.26 -96.29 78.10
C GLN A 282 -6.99 -94.85 77.52
N THR A 283 -6.04 -94.72 76.57
CA THR A 283 -5.86 -93.63 75.54
C THR A 283 -5.73 -92.13 75.96
N SER A 284 -5.75 -91.15 75.02
CA SER A 284 -4.61 -90.66 74.17
C SER A 284 -5.00 -89.45 73.25
N GLU A 285 -4.00 -88.82 72.58
CA GLU A 285 -3.99 -88.15 71.25
C GLU A 285 -4.18 -86.61 71.07
N MET A 286 -3.36 -86.02 70.16
CA MET A 286 -3.61 -84.93 69.15
C MET A 286 -2.53 -83.80 69.08
N ASP A 287 -2.11 -83.37 67.87
CA ASP A 287 -1.15 -82.24 67.63
C ASP A 287 -1.21 -81.64 66.19
N PHE A 288 -0.81 -80.36 65.98
CA PHE A 288 -0.67 -79.63 64.67
C PHE A 288 0.20 -78.35 64.82
N LEU A 289 0.97 -77.92 63.79
CA LEU A 289 2.02 -76.87 63.90
C LEU A 289 1.87 -75.60 63.00
N GLU A 290 2.55 -74.51 63.39
CA GLU A 290 2.54 -73.14 62.82
C GLU A 290 3.59 -72.85 61.70
N PRO A 291 3.48 -71.73 60.95
CA PRO A 291 4.40 -71.33 59.87
C PRO A 291 5.54 -70.36 60.26
N ASP A 292 6.60 -70.36 59.45
CA ASP A 292 7.97 -69.90 59.78
C ASP A 292 8.25 -68.36 59.71
N PRO A 293 9.14 -67.79 60.56
CA PRO A 293 9.34 -66.34 60.72
C PRO A 293 10.00 -65.61 59.54
N GLU A 294 10.86 -66.25 58.74
CA GLU A 294 11.64 -65.55 57.71
C GLU A 294 10.74 -64.93 56.63
N THR A 295 9.59 -65.56 56.37
CA THR A 295 8.57 -65.09 55.44
C THR A 295 7.91 -63.76 55.84
N GLN A 296 7.95 -63.40 57.12
CA GLN A 296 7.35 -62.17 57.63
C GLN A 296 8.27 -60.96 57.41
N LEU A 297 9.58 -61.14 57.61
CA LEU A 297 10.58 -60.09 57.41
C LEU A 297 10.66 -59.64 55.95
N LEU A 298 10.62 -60.60 55.01
CA LEU A 298 10.69 -60.31 53.57
C LEU A 298 9.48 -59.51 53.07
N ARG A 299 8.28 -59.80 53.60
CA ARG A 299 7.06 -59.05 53.30
C ARG A 299 7.13 -57.60 53.78
N GLN A 300 7.73 -57.37 54.95
CA GLN A 300 7.86 -56.02 55.50
C GLN A 300 8.86 -55.16 54.71
N GLN A 301 9.92 -55.77 54.15
CA GLN A 301 10.85 -55.08 53.25
C GLN A 301 10.22 -54.71 51.89
N LEU A 302 9.39 -55.60 51.34
CA LEU A 302 8.63 -55.32 50.11
C LEU A 302 7.67 -54.13 50.30
N LEU A 303 6.91 -54.10 51.38
CA LEU A 303 5.96 -53.01 51.67
C LEU A 303 6.66 -51.64 51.73
N GLY A 304 7.80 -51.56 52.41
CA GLY A 304 8.58 -50.31 52.50
C GLY A 304 9.21 -49.86 51.17
N ALA A 305 9.45 -50.79 50.23
CA ALA A 305 9.89 -50.45 48.87
C ALA A 305 8.73 -49.97 47.99
N GLU A 306 7.53 -50.53 48.16
CA GLU A 306 6.31 -50.11 47.47
C GLU A 306 5.88 -48.69 47.87
N GLU A 307 5.97 -48.36 49.17
CA GLU A 307 5.70 -47.01 49.70
C GLU A 307 6.66 -45.97 49.08
N GLN A 308 7.98 -46.24 49.08
CA GLN A 308 8.97 -45.35 48.48
C GLN A 308 8.76 -45.15 46.96
N MET A 309 8.32 -46.20 46.26
CA MET A 309 7.97 -46.10 44.84
C MET A 309 6.78 -45.14 44.61
N HIS A 310 5.75 -45.23 45.45
CA HIS A 310 4.58 -44.37 45.40
C HIS A 310 4.91 -42.91 45.68
N ASP A 311 5.72 -42.63 46.69
CA ASP A 311 6.17 -41.28 47.02
C ASP A 311 6.95 -40.63 45.89
N MET A 312 7.85 -41.38 45.25
CA MET A 312 8.61 -40.89 44.10
C MET A 312 7.72 -40.70 42.87
N GLN A 313 6.71 -41.54 42.67
CA GLN A 313 5.72 -41.36 41.60
C GLN A 313 4.87 -40.10 41.82
N ASN A 314 4.49 -39.78 43.07
CA ASN A 314 3.71 -38.59 43.39
C ASN A 314 4.53 -37.31 43.19
N LYS A 315 5.78 -37.26 43.67
CA LYS A 315 6.71 -36.14 43.40
C LYS A 315 6.92 -35.90 41.90
N CYS A 316 6.98 -36.97 41.10
CA CYS A 316 7.06 -36.84 39.64
C CYS A 316 5.80 -36.24 39.02
N LYS A 317 4.60 -36.47 39.59
CA LYS A 317 3.34 -35.84 39.12
C LYS A 317 3.32 -34.35 39.50
N GLU A 318 3.65 -34.02 40.74
CA GLU A 318 3.71 -32.65 41.27
C GLU A 318 4.63 -31.77 40.39
N LEU A 319 5.87 -32.18 40.17
CA LEU A 319 6.82 -31.48 39.29
C LEU A 319 6.34 -31.38 37.83
N CYS A 320 5.51 -32.30 37.34
CA CYS A 320 4.92 -32.19 36.01
C CYS A 320 3.79 -31.15 35.95
N CYS A 321 3.00 -31.02 37.03
CA CYS A 321 1.97 -29.98 37.15
C CYS A 321 2.60 -28.59 37.25
N GLU A 322 3.58 -28.39 38.15
CA GLU A 322 4.32 -27.12 38.28
C GLU A 322 4.96 -26.69 36.95
N LEU A 323 5.53 -27.64 36.19
CA LEU A 323 6.13 -27.36 34.89
C LEU A 323 5.08 -27.01 33.82
N GLN A 324 3.85 -27.55 33.89
CA GLN A 324 2.74 -27.13 33.03
C GLN A 324 2.23 -25.73 33.38
N GLU A 325 2.11 -25.41 34.68
CA GLU A 325 1.72 -24.09 35.17
C GLU A 325 2.73 -23.02 34.77
N LEU A 326 4.04 -23.27 34.95
CA LEU A 326 5.10 -22.39 34.46
C LEU A 326 5.09 -22.22 32.94
N GLN A 327 4.81 -23.27 32.17
CA GLN A 327 4.61 -23.14 30.71
C GLN A 327 3.38 -22.33 30.33
N HIS A 328 2.36 -22.24 31.20
CA HIS A 328 1.21 -21.39 30.98
C HIS A 328 1.53 -19.93 31.32
N HIS A 329 2.16 -19.68 32.49
CA HIS A 329 2.65 -18.36 32.89
C HIS A 329 3.64 -17.76 31.88
N ARG A 330 4.55 -18.56 31.32
CA ARG A 330 5.47 -18.10 30.27
C ARG A 330 4.71 -17.68 28.99
N ARG A 331 3.68 -18.44 28.58
CA ARG A 331 2.87 -18.11 27.39
C ARG A 331 2.07 -16.81 27.58
N THR A 332 1.45 -16.62 28.73
CA THR A 332 0.71 -15.38 29.03
C THR A 332 1.64 -14.18 29.20
N SER A 333 2.82 -14.36 29.78
CA SER A 333 3.91 -13.36 29.80
C SER A 333 4.34 -12.93 28.39
N GLU A 334 4.63 -13.89 27.50
CA GLU A 334 4.99 -13.61 26.09
C GLU A 334 3.87 -12.86 25.33
N GLU A 335 2.61 -13.10 25.66
CA GLU A 335 1.45 -12.42 25.07
C GLU A 335 1.33 -10.96 25.51
N GLU A 336 1.52 -10.69 26.81
CA GLU A 336 1.59 -9.33 27.36
C GLU A 336 2.85 -8.59 26.87
N GLN A 337 4.01 -9.25 26.75
CA GLN A 337 5.21 -8.64 26.15
C GLN A 337 4.96 -8.22 24.69
N ARG A 338 4.34 -9.09 23.89
CA ARG A 338 3.91 -8.77 22.51
C ARG A 338 2.87 -7.65 22.46
N ARG A 339 2.11 -7.42 23.53
CA ARG A 339 1.15 -6.32 23.65
C ARG A 339 1.84 -5.00 24.03
N LEU A 340 2.69 -5.00 25.05
CA LEU A 340 3.51 -3.85 25.46
C LEU A 340 4.38 -3.35 24.30
N GLN A 341 4.95 -4.25 23.50
CA GLN A 341 5.70 -3.89 22.30
C GLN A 341 4.85 -3.14 21.25
N ARG A 342 3.57 -3.53 21.08
CA ARG A 342 2.62 -2.83 20.19
C ARG A 342 2.24 -1.46 20.75
N GLU A 343 1.90 -1.40 22.05
CA GLU A 343 1.55 -0.14 22.73
C GLU A 343 2.73 0.86 22.70
N LEU A 344 3.96 0.40 22.94
CA LEU A 344 5.18 1.20 22.85
C LEU A 344 5.41 1.73 21.42
N LYS A 345 5.26 0.89 20.38
CA LYS A 345 5.40 1.32 18.98
C LYS A 345 4.34 2.35 18.57
N CYS A 346 3.10 2.21 19.06
CA CYS A 346 2.06 3.22 18.88
C CYS A 346 2.44 4.55 19.56
N ALA A 347 2.87 4.51 20.82
CA ALA A 347 3.31 5.71 21.54
C ALA A 347 4.53 6.40 20.87
N GLN A 348 5.48 5.64 20.31
CA GLN A 348 6.60 6.18 19.52
C GLN A 348 6.11 6.93 18.27
N ASN A 349 5.16 6.34 17.53
CA ASN A 349 4.56 6.97 16.36
C ASN A 349 3.74 8.22 16.72
N GLU A 350 3.05 8.22 17.87
CA GLU A 350 2.37 9.39 18.39
C GLU A 350 3.38 10.50 18.72
N VAL A 351 4.45 10.22 19.48
CA VAL A 351 5.50 11.20 19.78
C VAL A 351 6.10 11.81 18.50
N LEU A 352 6.37 11.01 17.47
CA LEU A 352 6.84 11.51 16.16
C LEU A 352 5.83 12.43 15.47
N ARG A 353 4.52 12.12 15.52
CA ARG A 353 3.46 13.00 14.99
C ARG A 353 3.29 14.27 15.81
N PHE A 354 3.50 14.23 17.12
CA PHE A 354 3.41 15.41 17.97
C PHE A 354 4.69 16.26 17.97
N GLN A 355 5.81 15.78 17.44
CA GLN A 355 7.01 16.60 17.18
C GLN A 355 6.81 17.62 16.04
N THR A 356 5.90 17.35 15.10
CA THR A 356 5.55 18.27 14.01
C THR A 356 4.39 19.22 14.33
N SER A 357 3.85 19.20 15.56
CA SER A 357 2.75 20.07 16.00
C SER A 357 3.11 20.91 17.23
N HIS A 358 2.59 22.15 17.29
CA HIS A 358 2.89 23.12 18.35
C HIS A 358 2.13 22.89 19.68
N ASN A 359 2.06 21.65 20.17
CA ASN A 359 1.43 21.30 21.47
C ASN A 359 2.42 20.70 22.47
N VAL A 360 3.15 21.57 23.18
CA VAL A 360 4.22 21.19 24.13
C VAL A 360 3.69 20.34 25.30
N THR A 361 2.53 20.64 25.85
CA THR A 361 1.96 19.91 27.00
C THR A 361 1.62 18.45 26.67
N GLN A 362 0.96 18.22 25.52
CA GLN A 362 0.68 16.87 25.03
C GLN A 362 1.96 16.10 24.70
N ASN A 363 3.01 16.79 24.22
CA ASN A 363 4.31 16.19 23.95
C ASN A 363 4.98 15.64 25.24
N GLU A 364 4.92 16.38 26.35
CA GLU A 364 5.43 15.92 27.66
C GLU A 364 4.59 14.80 28.30
N GLU A 365 3.25 14.85 28.15
CA GLU A 365 2.39 13.73 28.56
C GLU A 365 2.66 12.45 27.77
N LEU A 366 2.97 12.56 26.47
CA LEU A 366 3.33 11.41 25.64
C LEU A 366 4.73 10.88 25.96
N LYS A 367 5.72 11.74 26.22
CA LYS A 367 7.05 11.34 26.71
C LYS A 367 6.96 10.57 28.04
N THR A 368 6.19 11.07 29.00
CA THR A 368 6.02 10.39 30.30
C THR A 368 5.29 9.06 30.16
N ARG A 369 4.28 8.95 29.29
CA ARG A 369 3.65 7.66 28.93
C ARG A 369 4.63 6.70 28.24
N LEU A 370 5.45 7.20 27.31
CA LEU A 370 6.49 6.41 26.63
C LEU A 370 7.49 5.83 27.63
N CYS A 371 8.00 6.64 28.56
CA CYS A 371 8.92 6.18 29.62
C CYS A 371 8.26 5.12 30.52
N ALA A 372 6.98 5.28 30.88
CA ALA A 372 6.25 4.31 31.68
C ALA A 372 5.99 2.98 30.93
N LEU A 373 5.73 3.04 29.61
CA LEU A 373 5.60 1.85 28.76
C LEU A 373 6.95 1.14 28.58
N GLN A 374 8.04 1.89 28.40
CA GLN A 374 9.40 1.33 28.32
C GLN A 374 9.76 0.59 29.61
N GLN A 375 9.55 1.20 30.78
CA GLN A 375 9.81 0.56 32.08
C GLN A 375 9.00 -0.74 32.28
N LYS A 376 7.74 -0.78 31.82
CA LYS A 376 6.92 -2.01 31.86
C LYS A 376 7.44 -3.08 30.89
N TYR A 377 7.89 -2.68 29.71
CA TYR A 377 8.49 -3.59 28.74
C TYR A 377 9.79 -4.20 29.29
N ASP A 378 10.66 -3.38 29.87
CA ASP A 378 11.93 -3.81 30.46
C ASP A 378 11.70 -4.76 31.66
N ALA A 379 10.76 -4.43 32.55
CA ALA A 379 10.39 -5.32 33.67
C ALA A 379 9.80 -6.66 33.19
N SER A 380 8.96 -6.66 32.15
CA SER A 380 8.41 -7.88 31.54
C SER A 380 9.50 -8.73 30.86
N GLN A 381 10.51 -8.09 30.28
CA GLN A 381 11.69 -8.76 29.71
C GLN A 381 12.50 -9.49 30.80
N ASP A 382 12.67 -8.87 31.97
CA ASP A 382 13.38 -9.46 33.11
C ASP A 382 12.59 -10.61 33.75
N GLU A 383 11.27 -10.46 33.95
CA GLU A 383 10.40 -11.55 34.42
C GLU A 383 10.46 -12.77 33.49
N GLN A 384 10.48 -12.56 32.17
CA GLN A 384 10.62 -13.62 31.18
C GLN A 384 11.98 -14.33 31.25
N ASN A 385 13.06 -13.60 31.56
CA ASN A 385 14.39 -14.19 31.78
C ASN A 385 14.44 -15.06 33.04
N GLU A 386 13.78 -14.65 34.13
CA GLU A 386 13.70 -15.47 35.36
C GLU A 386 12.81 -16.71 35.17
N LEU A 387 11.66 -16.60 34.50
CA LEU A 387 10.82 -17.75 34.17
C LEU A 387 11.57 -18.80 33.34
N LEU A 388 12.44 -18.37 32.42
CA LEU A 388 13.28 -19.27 31.63
C LEU A 388 14.32 -20.01 32.50
N LYS A 389 14.93 -19.34 33.48
CA LYS A 389 15.88 -19.96 34.43
C LYS A 389 15.19 -21.03 35.28
N VAL A 390 14.03 -20.71 35.87
CA VAL A 390 13.23 -21.65 36.69
C VAL A 390 12.80 -22.86 35.84
N GLN A 391 12.35 -22.64 34.60
CA GLN A 391 12.00 -23.72 33.68
C GLN A 391 13.20 -24.65 33.38
N LEU A 392 14.40 -24.09 33.14
CA LEU A 392 15.60 -24.87 32.90
C LEU A 392 16.03 -25.67 34.14
N GLN A 393 15.89 -25.09 35.34
CA GLN A 393 16.19 -25.77 36.60
C GLN A 393 15.28 -26.99 36.82
N LEU A 394 13.95 -26.82 36.76
CA LEU A 394 12.99 -27.93 36.91
C LEU A 394 13.19 -29.01 35.83
N GLN A 395 13.52 -28.61 34.60
CA GLN A 395 13.86 -29.56 33.55
C GLN A 395 15.19 -30.30 33.81
N SER A 396 16.09 -29.76 34.63
CA SER A 396 17.31 -30.45 35.07
C SER A 396 17.02 -31.43 36.22
N GLU A 397 16.18 -31.05 37.18
CA GLU A 397 15.75 -31.89 38.30
C GLU A 397 14.95 -33.11 37.81
N LEU A 398 14.01 -32.92 36.87
CA LEU A 398 13.30 -34.01 36.20
C LEU A 398 14.22 -34.95 35.40
N ARG A 399 15.36 -34.47 34.89
CA ARG A 399 16.37 -35.35 34.25
C ARG A 399 17.12 -36.17 35.29
N GLN A 400 17.52 -35.56 36.42
CA GLN A 400 18.21 -36.25 37.51
C GLN A 400 17.32 -37.35 38.12
N LEU A 401 16.04 -37.08 38.36
CA LEU A 401 15.07 -38.06 38.84
C LEU A 401 14.86 -39.24 37.87
N LYS A 402 14.88 -38.97 36.54
CA LYS A 402 14.83 -40.03 35.52
C LYS A 402 16.09 -40.89 35.50
N VAL A 403 17.27 -40.30 35.68
CA VAL A 403 18.54 -41.05 35.74
C VAL A 403 18.61 -41.91 37.01
N LEU A 404 18.15 -41.41 38.16
CA LEU A 404 18.11 -42.18 39.41
C LEU A 404 17.24 -43.44 39.30
N LYS A 405 16.16 -43.38 38.51
CA LYS A 405 15.28 -44.54 38.23
C LYS A 405 15.95 -45.61 37.36
N SER A 406 16.99 -45.25 36.60
CA SER A 406 17.64 -46.12 35.61
C SER A 406 18.72 -47.05 36.19
N THR A 407 18.91 -47.08 37.51
CA THR A 407 19.93 -47.93 38.18
C THR A 407 19.45 -49.34 38.53
N VAL A 408 18.21 -49.69 38.18
CA VAL A 408 17.67 -51.06 38.32
C VAL A 408 17.86 -51.80 36.99
N VAL A 409 18.31 -53.06 37.09
CA VAL A 409 18.82 -53.90 36.00
C VAL A 409 17.92 -53.91 34.74
N GLU A 410 18.45 -53.43 33.61
CA GLU A 410 17.73 -53.38 32.33
C GLU A 410 17.26 -54.77 31.85
N SER A 411 15.95 -54.95 31.84
CA SER A 411 15.29 -56.07 31.17
C SER A 411 15.29 -55.89 29.64
N PRO A 412 15.15 -56.97 28.84
CA PRO A 412 15.07 -56.84 27.38
C PRO A 412 13.86 -56.01 26.89
N SER A 413 12.78 -55.89 27.67
CA SER A 413 11.63 -55.04 27.33
C SER A 413 11.92 -53.54 27.47
N GLU A 414 12.79 -53.15 28.42
CA GLU A 414 13.20 -51.75 28.58
C GLU A 414 14.10 -51.28 27.42
N LYS A 415 14.90 -52.18 26.85
CA LYS A 415 15.67 -51.89 25.62
C LYS A 415 14.77 -51.68 24.41
N GLU A 416 13.69 -52.45 24.30
CA GLU A 416 12.69 -52.24 23.25
C GLU A 416 11.94 -50.91 23.45
N LEU A 417 11.59 -50.56 24.69
CA LEU A 417 10.98 -49.28 25.04
C LEU A 417 11.92 -48.09 24.77
N LEU A 418 13.22 -48.22 25.05
CA LEU A 418 14.25 -47.23 24.71
C LEU A 418 14.35 -47.03 23.19
N CYS A 419 14.40 -48.09 22.40
CA CYS A 419 14.37 -48.00 20.93
C CYS A 419 13.09 -47.32 20.41
N ARG A 420 11.91 -47.67 20.97
CA ARG A 420 10.64 -47.01 20.61
C ARG A 420 10.64 -45.53 20.99
N LEU A 421 11.14 -45.19 22.19
CA LEU A 421 11.27 -43.80 22.66
C LEU A 421 12.19 -42.99 21.73
N GLN A 422 13.36 -43.52 21.39
CA GLN A 422 14.33 -42.87 20.50
C GLN A 422 13.76 -42.65 19.09
N LYS A 423 12.99 -43.62 18.57
CA LYS A 423 12.28 -43.49 17.28
C LYS A 423 11.20 -42.39 17.32
N LEU A 424 10.42 -42.32 18.40
CA LEU A 424 9.47 -41.23 18.67
C LEU A 424 10.18 -39.87 18.82
N GLN A 425 11.36 -39.84 19.41
CA GLN A 425 12.15 -38.62 19.59
C GLN A 425 12.67 -38.07 18.25
N LEU A 426 13.13 -38.95 17.36
CA LEU A 426 13.51 -38.60 15.99
C LEU A 426 12.31 -38.14 15.16
N GLN A 427 11.16 -38.80 15.27
CA GLN A 427 9.92 -38.37 14.61
C GLN A 427 9.47 -36.98 15.11
N TYR A 428 9.55 -36.71 16.42
CA TYR A 428 9.25 -35.40 16.97
C TYR A 428 10.20 -34.32 16.46
N GLN A 429 11.51 -34.61 16.37
CA GLN A 429 12.49 -33.69 15.79
C GLN A 429 12.21 -33.39 14.31
N HIS A 430 11.87 -34.41 13.52
CA HIS A 430 11.48 -34.24 12.12
C HIS A 430 10.23 -33.35 11.98
N ILE A 431 9.16 -33.65 12.73
CA ILE A 431 7.92 -32.85 12.72
C ILE A 431 8.17 -31.41 13.17
N THR A 432 9.08 -31.18 14.12
CA THR A 432 9.45 -29.83 14.56
C THR A 432 10.20 -29.08 13.46
N CYS A 433 11.16 -29.73 12.78
CA CYS A 433 11.89 -29.14 11.66
C CYS A 433 10.94 -28.77 10.48
N GLU A 434 10.02 -29.67 10.11
CA GLU A 434 9.01 -29.38 9.09
C GLU A 434 8.06 -28.24 9.49
N LYS A 435 7.66 -28.17 10.76
CA LYS A 435 6.90 -27.03 11.28
C LYS A 435 7.67 -25.72 11.17
N ASP A 436 8.97 -25.72 11.47
CA ASP A 436 9.79 -24.50 11.40
C ASP A 436 9.99 -24.04 9.94
N LYS A 437 10.15 -24.97 8.98
CA LYS A 437 10.10 -24.66 7.54
C LYS A 437 8.76 -24.05 7.12
N LEU A 438 7.65 -24.66 7.54
CA LEU A 438 6.30 -24.16 7.23
C LEU A 438 6.05 -22.78 7.83
N LEU A 439 6.60 -22.48 9.01
CA LEU A 439 6.54 -21.14 9.61
C LEU A 439 7.33 -20.11 8.81
N GLU A 440 8.46 -20.48 8.22
CA GLU A 440 9.25 -19.57 7.38
C GLU A 440 8.54 -19.31 6.04
N VAL A 441 8.00 -20.35 5.39
CA VAL A 441 7.13 -20.21 4.20
C VAL A 441 5.90 -19.34 4.50
N GLN A 442 5.27 -19.51 5.67
CA GLN A 442 4.15 -18.67 6.11
C GLN A 442 4.58 -17.21 6.28
N ARG A 443 5.77 -16.94 6.84
CA ARG A 443 6.30 -15.57 6.96
C ARG A 443 6.56 -14.93 5.61
N GLN A 444 7.10 -15.70 4.65
CA GLN A 444 7.36 -15.23 3.30
C GLN A 444 6.05 -14.88 2.57
N LEU A 445 5.06 -15.79 2.56
CA LEU A 445 3.71 -15.51 2.05
C LEU A 445 3.05 -14.28 2.70
N CYS A 446 3.24 -14.08 4.01
CA CYS A 446 2.79 -12.87 4.69
C CYS A 446 3.61 -11.61 4.33
N GLY A 447 4.84 -11.74 3.83
CA GLY A 447 5.60 -10.67 3.19
C GLY A 447 5.02 -10.32 1.83
N ASP A 448 4.87 -11.33 0.96
CA ASP A 448 4.40 -11.19 -0.42
C ASP A 448 2.97 -10.62 -0.47
N LEU A 449 2.07 -11.09 0.40
CA LEU A 449 0.72 -10.51 0.55
C LEU A 449 0.75 -9.02 0.90
N ARG A 450 1.64 -8.58 1.80
CA ARG A 450 1.77 -7.16 2.17
C ARG A 450 2.39 -6.33 1.03
N TYR A 451 3.30 -6.92 0.25
CA TYR A 451 3.83 -6.29 -0.95
C TYR A 451 2.72 -6.07 -1.99
N HIS A 452 1.95 -7.12 -2.31
CA HIS A 452 0.83 -7.01 -3.25
C HIS A 452 -0.29 -6.10 -2.74
N GLU A 453 -0.56 -6.04 -1.43
CA GLU A 453 -1.52 -5.09 -0.85
C GLU A 453 -1.07 -3.63 -1.04
N ALA A 454 0.23 -3.35 -0.87
CA ALA A 454 0.82 -2.03 -1.14
C ALA A 454 0.84 -1.70 -2.65
N GLU A 455 1.11 -2.68 -3.51
CA GLU A 455 1.05 -2.56 -4.97
C GLU A 455 -0.37 -2.19 -5.42
N VAL A 456 -1.38 -2.93 -4.95
CA VAL A 456 -2.80 -2.66 -5.22
C VAL A 456 -3.21 -1.28 -4.71
N GLN A 457 -2.67 -0.80 -3.58
CA GLN A 457 -2.95 0.56 -3.13
C GLN A 457 -2.33 1.61 -4.07
N ARG A 458 -1.07 1.45 -4.49
CA ARG A 458 -0.42 2.36 -5.44
C ARG A 458 -1.19 2.43 -6.78
N LEU A 459 -1.66 1.29 -7.28
CA LEU A 459 -2.49 1.23 -8.48
C LEU A 459 -3.84 1.94 -8.32
N LYS A 460 -4.48 1.87 -7.15
CA LYS A 460 -5.70 2.66 -6.86
C LYS A 460 -5.41 4.17 -6.85
N ASP A 461 -4.29 4.58 -6.26
CA ASP A 461 -3.90 5.99 -6.19
C ASP A 461 -3.63 6.56 -7.60
N ILE A 462 -3.01 5.75 -8.48
CA ILE A 462 -2.83 6.07 -9.91
C ILE A 462 -4.17 6.14 -10.66
N VAL A 463 -5.11 5.21 -10.41
CA VAL A 463 -6.45 5.28 -11.03
C VAL A 463 -7.21 6.53 -10.57
N ALA A 464 -7.07 6.93 -9.31
CA ALA A 464 -7.69 8.14 -8.77
C ALA A 464 -7.14 9.42 -9.46
N SER A 465 -5.83 9.51 -9.70
CA SER A 465 -5.25 10.68 -10.39
C SER A 465 -5.65 10.75 -11.87
N PHE A 466 -5.77 9.60 -12.56
CA PHE A 466 -6.35 9.55 -13.91
C PHE A 466 -7.82 9.97 -13.92
N GLN A 467 -8.60 9.59 -12.91
CA GLN A 467 -9.99 10.01 -12.81
C GLN A 467 -10.11 11.52 -12.58
N GLU A 468 -9.32 12.10 -11.68
CA GLU A 468 -9.28 13.55 -11.44
C GLU A 468 -8.86 14.32 -12.72
N SER A 469 -7.89 13.80 -13.47
CA SER A 469 -7.49 14.35 -14.78
C SER A 469 -8.62 14.25 -15.82
N SER A 470 -9.36 13.14 -15.84
CA SER A 470 -10.52 12.95 -16.72
C SER A 470 -11.65 13.93 -16.40
N GLU A 471 -11.92 14.17 -15.12
CA GLU A 471 -12.92 15.15 -14.65
C GLU A 471 -12.52 16.58 -15.05
N LYS A 472 -11.26 16.99 -14.83
CA LYS A 472 -10.73 18.29 -15.29
C LYS A 472 -10.81 18.46 -16.81
N ASN A 473 -10.52 17.41 -17.59
CA ASN A 473 -10.67 17.45 -19.05
C ASN A 473 -12.14 17.59 -19.49
N ALA A 474 -13.08 16.95 -18.78
CA ALA A 474 -14.50 17.10 -19.03
C ALA A 474 -14.99 18.53 -18.73
N GLU A 475 -14.53 19.14 -17.63
CA GLU A 475 -14.80 20.54 -17.31
C GLU A 475 -14.24 21.50 -18.37
N MET A 476 -12.98 21.31 -18.78
CA MET A 476 -12.35 22.12 -19.84
C MET A 476 -13.11 22.00 -21.17
N HIS A 477 -13.56 20.79 -21.53
CA HIS A 477 -14.40 20.60 -22.71
C HIS A 477 -15.76 21.29 -22.60
N ALA A 478 -16.40 21.29 -21.42
CA ALA A 478 -17.65 22.01 -21.19
C ALA A 478 -17.47 23.53 -21.31
N GLN A 479 -16.42 24.10 -20.70
CA GLN A 479 -16.06 25.52 -20.85
C GLN A 479 -15.80 25.91 -22.31
N LEU A 480 -15.10 25.06 -23.07
CA LEU A 480 -14.82 25.28 -24.49
C LEU A 480 -16.09 25.19 -25.35
N GLN A 481 -17.08 24.38 -24.98
CA GLN A 481 -18.40 24.36 -25.62
C GLN A 481 -19.21 25.62 -25.30
N GLU A 482 -19.22 26.09 -24.05
CA GLU A 482 -19.86 27.35 -23.67
C GLU A 482 -19.26 28.54 -24.44
N MET A 483 -17.91 28.62 -24.50
CA MET A 483 -17.19 29.65 -25.27
C MET A 483 -17.58 29.62 -26.75
N LYS A 484 -17.66 28.44 -27.38
CA LYS A 484 -18.13 28.28 -28.77
C LYS A 484 -19.57 28.76 -28.95
N ARG A 485 -20.46 28.47 -27.99
CA ARG A 485 -21.87 28.91 -28.00
C ARG A 485 -21.99 30.43 -27.90
N LEU A 486 -21.21 31.05 -27.02
CA LEU A 486 -21.15 32.51 -26.86
C LEU A 486 -20.60 33.19 -28.12
N TYR A 487 -19.50 32.67 -28.69
CA TYR A 487 -18.94 33.17 -29.95
C TYR A 487 -19.95 33.10 -31.11
N GLN A 488 -20.63 31.96 -31.28
CA GLN A 488 -21.65 31.80 -32.30
C GLN A 488 -22.83 32.76 -32.10
N THR A 489 -23.27 32.96 -30.85
CA THR A 489 -24.33 33.93 -30.51
C THR A 489 -23.90 35.36 -30.84
N SER A 490 -22.68 35.75 -30.46
CA SER A 490 -22.10 37.07 -30.78
C SER A 490 -21.97 37.30 -32.29
N LYS A 491 -21.60 36.27 -33.05
CA LYS A 491 -21.53 36.34 -34.51
C LYS A 491 -22.91 36.58 -35.13
N GLU A 492 -23.94 35.86 -34.68
CA GLU A 492 -25.31 36.07 -35.14
C GLU A 492 -25.83 37.46 -34.78
N GLU A 493 -25.48 37.98 -33.60
CA GLU A 493 -25.83 39.34 -33.17
C GLU A 493 -25.20 40.41 -34.08
N LEU A 494 -23.92 40.23 -34.45
CA LEU A 494 -23.23 41.09 -35.42
C LEU A 494 -23.90 41.02 -36.81
N GLU A 495 -24.35 39.84 -37.25
CA GLU A 495 -25.12 39.72 -38.48
C GLU A 495 -26.51 40.37 -38.38
N ARG A 496 -27.19 40.32 -37.22
CA ARG A 496 -28.46 41.05 -36.98
C ARG A 496 -28.23 42.56 -37.05
N GLN A 497 -27.15 43.07 -36.44
CA GLN A 497 -26.76 44.47 -36.52
C GLN A 497 -26.48 44.91 -37.96
N LYS A 498 -25.73 44.14 -38.75
CA LYS A 498 -25.49 44.44 -40.18
C LYS A 498 -26.79 44.60 -40.96
N ARG A 499 -27.71 43.63 -40.85
CA ARG A 499 -29.04 43.70 -41.50
C ARG A 499 -29.84 44.95 -41.09
N MET A 500 -29.72 45.39 -39.83
CA MET A 500 -30.35 46.63 -39.36
C MET A 500 -29.72 47.89 -39.98
N TYR A 501 -28.39 47.93 -40.12
CA TYR A 501 -27.70 49.03 -40.82
C TYR A 501 -28.06 49.07 -42.32
N ASP A 502 -28.06 47.92 -42.99
CA ASP A 502 -28.44 47.81 -44.40
C ASP A 502 -29.90 48.29 -44.65
N GLN A 503 -30.81 48.04 -43.70
CA GLN A 503 -32.19 48.55 -43.76
C GLN A 503 -32.26 50.06 -43.53
N LEU A 504 -31.55 50.59 -42.53
CA LEU A 504 -31.48 52.02 -42.25
C LEU A 504 -30.88 52.82 -43.43
N GLU A 505 -29.91 52.26 -44.15
CA GLU A 505 -29.36 52.87 -45.36
C GLU A 505 -30.39 52.90 -46.51
N GLN A 506 -31.16 51.82 -46.69
CA GLN A 506 -32.28 51.79 -47.64
C GLN A 506 -33.37 52.82 -47.29
N ASP A 507 -33.77 52.90 -46.02
CA ASP A 507 -34.78 53.86 -45.55
C ASP A 507 -34.28 55.30 -45.73
N LEU A 508 -33.00 55.58 -45.44
CA LEU A 508 -32.37 56.87 -45.71
C LEU A 508 -32.42 57.24 -47.21
N LEU A 509 -32.13 56.28 -48.09
CA LEU A 509 -32.20 56.48 -49.55
C LEU A 509 -33.63 56.76 -50.02
N LEU A 510 -34.63 56.09 -49.45
CA LEU A 510 -36.05 56.37 -49.72
C LEU A 510 -36.43 57.77 -49.27
N CYS A 511 -36.13 58.16 -48.02
CA CYS A 511 -36.40 59.53 -47.53
C CYS A 511 -35.67 60.60 -48.37
N GLN A 512 -34.47 60.33 -48.89
CA GLN A 512 -33.78 61.22 -49.82
C GLN A 512 -34.47 61.32 -51.20
N GLN A 513 -35.12 60.25 -51.67
CA GLN A 513 -35.92 60.26 -52.90
C GLN A 513 -37.22 61.05 -52.68
N GLU A 514 -37.96 60.77 -51.61
CA GLU A 514 -39.16 61.52 -51.20
C GLU A 514 -38.86 63.02 -51.05
N LEU A 515 -37.73 63.39 -50.41
CA LEU A 515 -37.29 64.79 -50.31
C LEU A 515 -36.94 65.43 -51.67
N LYS A 516 -36.53 64.64 -52.67
CA LYS A 516 -36.32 65.15 -54.04
C LYS A 516 -37.67 65.34 -54.75
N GLU A 517 -38.61 64.42 -54.59
CA GLU A 517 -39.97 64.53 -55.15
C GLU A 517 -40.78 65.69 -54.53
N LEU A 518 -40.67 65.89 -53.22
CA LEU A 518 -41.25 67.03 -52.50
C LEU A 518 -40.62 68.36 -52.92
N LYS A 519 -39.35 68.38 -53.35
CA LYS A 519 -38.69 69.56 -53.93
C LYS A 519 -39.09 69.83 -55.39
N THR A 520 -39.54 68.82 -56.14
CA THR A 520 -40.02 69.00 -57.53
C THR A 520 -41.52 69.30 -57.61
N THR A 521 -42.29 69.06 -56.54
CA THR A 521 -43.68 69.51 -56.44
C THR A 521 -43.75 71.01 -56.13
N LYS A 522 -44.41 71.78 -57.03
CA LYS A 522 -44.57 73.23 -56.87
C LYS A 522 -45.49 73.60 -55.70
N PRO A 523 -45.28 74.75 -55.05
CA PRO A 523 -46.18 75.25 -54.02
C PRO A 523 -47.55 75.64 -54.59
N ILE A 524 -48.61 75.28 -53.87
CA ILE A 524 -49.95 75.86 -54.01
C ILE A 524 -49.89 77.29 -53.40
N PRO A 525 -50.51 78.32 -54.02
CA PRO A 525 -50.39 79.69 -53.52
C PRO A 525 -51.11 79.92 -52.19
N GLU A 526 -50.48 80.69 -51.30
CA GLU A 526 -51.12 81.22 -50.08
C GLU A 526 -52.25 82.21 -50.42
N ASP A 527 -53.41 82.08 -49.74
CA ASP A 527 -54.42 83.14 -49.70
C ASP A 527 -54.40 83.87 -48.34
N LYS A 528 -54.53 85.20 -48.36
CA LYS A 528 -54.29 86.07 -47.21
C LYS A 528 -55.60 86.54 -46.56
N GLY A 529 -56.00 85.90 -45.46
CA GLY A 529 -57.26 86.18 -44.75
C GLY A 529 -57.15 86.55 -43.26
N LYS A 530 -56.97 87.85 -42.97
CA LYS A 530 -57.30 88.65 -41.76
C LYS A 530 -57.30 88.04 -40.32
N CYS A 531 -56.75 88.85 -39.40
CA CYS A 531 -56.53 88.63 -37.96
C CYS A 531 -57.78 88.63 -37.05
N ALA A 532 -57.80 87.77 -36.01
CA ALA A 532 -58.36 88.06 -34.67
C ALA A 532 -57.92 87.06 -33.54
N THR A 533 -56.97 87.49 -32.69
CA THR A 533 -56.84 87.22 -31.23
C THR A 533 -57.10 85.84 -30.56
N LYS A 534 -55.99 85.23 -30.06
CA LYS A 534 -55.75 84.58 -28.72
C LYS A 534 -56.51 83.28 -28.32
N PRO A 535 -55.96 82.46 -27.37
CA PRO A 535 -54.54 82.13 -27.12
C PRO A 535 -54.23 80.64 -26.75
N SER A 536 -52.99 80.18 -27.00
CA SER A 536 -52.28 79.06 -26.31
C SER A 536 -52.87 77.62 -26.40
N PRO A 537 -52.04 76.56 -26.47
CA PRO A 537 -51.17 76.12 -25.36
C PRO A 537 -49.67 76.25 -25.65
N ALA A 538 -48.85 75.91 -24.64
CA ALA A 538 -47.40 76.10 -24.62
C ALA A 538 -46.63 75.12 -25.55
N PRO A 539 -45.43 75.49 -26.02
CA PRO A 539 -44.47 74.51 -26.49
C PRO A 539 -43.94 73.70 -25.30
N GLU A 540 -43.85 72.38 -25.47
CA GLU A 540 -43.20 71.47 -24.52
C GLU A 540 -41.71 71.82 -24.37
N PRO A 541 -41.07 71.48 -23.23
CA PRO A 541 -39.63 71.70 -23.04
C PRO A 541 -38.82 70.98 -24.13
N PRO A 542 -37.57 71.42 -24.41
CA PRO A 542 -36.74 70.77 -25.41
C PRO A 542 -36.61 69.29 -25.09
N ILE A 543 -37.05 68.45 -26.03
CA ILE A 543 -36.89 67.00 -25.96
C ILE A 543 -35.39 66.73 -25.89
N PHE A 544 -34.90 66.34 -24.71
CA PHE A 544 -33.53 65.89 -24.55
C PHE A 544 -33.31 64.75 -25.55
N SER A 545 -32.39 64.95 -26.49
CA SER A 545 -32.13 63.98 -27.52
C SER A 545 -31.67 62.67 -26.87
N LEU A 546 -32.28 61.56 -27.25
CA LEU A 546 -31.90 60.20 -26.84
C LEU A 546 -30.38 59.95 -26.81
N PRO A 547 -29.55 60.40 -27.79
CA PRO A 547 -28.09 60.26 -27.70
C PRO A 547 -27.46 60.96 -26.47
N LEU A 548 -28.02 62.07 -25.98
CA LEU A 548 -27.46 62.81 -24.84
C LEU A 548 -27.76 62.10 -23.52
N VAL A 549 -28.94 61.49 -23.39
CA VAL A 549 -29.27 60.59 -22.26
C VAL A 549 -28.41 59.32 -22.31
N GLY A 550 -28.22 58.74 -23.49
CA GLY A 550 -27.34 57.58 -23.69
C GLY A 550 -25.88 57.87 -23.29
N LEU A 551 -25.34 59.03 -23.69
CA LEU A 551 -24.01 59.47 -23.28
C LEU A 551 -23.88 59.59 -21.76
N VAL A 552 -24.84 60.23 -21.08
CA VAL A 552 -24.82 60.37 -19.62
C VAL A 552 -24.86 59.01 -18.90
N VAL A 553 -25.66 58.06 -19.40
CA VAL A 553 -25.72 56.69 -18.83
C VAL A 553 -24.40 55.93 -19.05
N ILE A 554 -23.79 56.02 -20.24
CA ILE A 554 -22.49 55.40 -20.52
C ILE A 554 -21.39 56.02 -19.65
N SER A 555 -21.38 57.36 -19.49
CA SER A 555 -20.44 58.05 -18.59
C SER A 555 -20.58 57.59 -17.14
N ALA A 556 -21.82 57.44 -16.65
CA ALA A 556 -22.08 56.96 -15.30
C ALA A 556 -21.65 55.50 -15.09
N LEU A 557 -21.91 54.61 -16.05
CA LEU A 557 -21.49 53.20 -15.99
C LEU A 557 -19.98 53.05 -16.01
N LEU A 558 -19.27 53.82 -16.85
CA LEU A 558 -17.81 53.86 -16.86
C LEU A 558 -17.25 54.39 -15.53
N TRP A 559 -17.87 55.41 -14.94
CA TRP A 559 -17.44 55.94 -13.64
C TRP A 559 -17.65 54.92 -12.49
N CYS A 560 -18.77 54.21 -12.48
CA CYS A 560 -19.01 53.14 -11.50
C CYS A 560 -18.00 51.99 -11.67
N TRP A 561 -17.75 51.54 -12.90
CA TRP A 561 -16.80 50.46 -13.17
C TRP A 561 -15.35 50.84 -12.81
N TRP A 562 -14.97 52.10 -13.04
CA TRP A 562 -13.65 52.62 -12.64
C TRP A 562 -13.52 52.76 -11.12
N ALA A 563 -14.58 53.13 -10.41
CA ALA A 563 -14.61 53.18 -8.95
C ALA A 563 -14.56 51.79 -8.29
N GLU A 564 -15.15 50.77 -8.93
CA GLU A 564 -15.20 49.39 -8.42
C GLU A 564 -13.95 48.56 -8.78
N THR A 565 -13.07 49.09 -9.65
CA THR A 565 -11.75 48.52 -9.98
C THR A 565 -10.57 49.26 -9.33
N SER A 566 -10.84 50.34 -8.59
CA SER A 566 -9.85 51.15 -7.86
C SER A 566 -9.97 51.08 -6.33
N SER A 567 -10.76 50.12 -5.83
CA SER A 567 -10.84 49.70 -4.41
C SER A 567 -10.52 48.22 -4.25
#